data_AF-A0A5R9Q772-F1
#
_entry.id   AF-A0A5R9Q772-F1
#
_cell.length_a   1.000
_cell.length_b   1.000
_cell.length_c   1.000
_cell.angle_alpha   90.00
_cell.angle_beta   90.00
_cell.angle_gamma   90.00
#
_symmetry.space_group_name_H-M   'P 1'
#
loop_
_entity.id
_entity.type
_entity.pdbx_description
1 polymer ?
#
loop_
_entity_poly.entity_id
_entity_poly.type
_entity_poly.pdbx_seq_one_letter_code
_entity_poly.pdbx_strand_id
1 'polypeptide(L)'
;MASSSSNRVYIPTNARNNQYILAEFKPSDEFVSSFDNIDSCYERIARKLFLACEENGLYNVHMIANDKLPITRFHEESYCLQTEKQMLFFYNPKYHEAHKFYWQQGVRAKKVRLLFLATGDELRANAANFHNKVQKTLHDLKVNLGVEDAFKIRDHQHLTYDLFARVKGHKETYGYKLRSLYPRYEARKCEIPAEHTEMTYVTFNIPMTRALKTQFQHLLEDEHYTQFYSFIEDKFFSACGYKQISQAAFIADGRLPLVRNSKIDKSAQNSELQKLSFDICSEETQYKAHWDKNQLVDTLHFVVVAKASDNKDVGYGKFMNNVESMIRGLSQTLELSAQRQALNVRFFQHISYNA
;
A
#
# COMPACT_ATOMS: atom_id res chain seq x y z
N MET A 1 5.16 28.33 -25.50
CA MET A 1 4.09 27.71 -24.67
C MET A 1 4.56 26.35 -24.15
N ALA A 2 5.27 26.33 -23.01
CA ALA A 2 5.92 25.13 -22.48
C ALA A 2 5.75 25.00 -20.95
N SER A 3 4.55 25.23 -20.41
CA SER A 3 4.28 25.19 -18.97
C SER A 3 3.25 24.14 -18.51
N SER A 4 2.75 23.27 -19.40
CA SER A 4 1.73 22.28 -19.04
C SER A 4 2.27 20.86 -18.71
N SER A 5 3.54 20.57 -18.99
CA SER A 5 4.11 19.22 -18.83
C SER A 5 4.56 18.87 -17.42
N SER A 6 4.88 19.85 -16.56
CA SER A 6 5.46 19.58 -15.23
C SER A 6 4.47 18.95 -14.24
N ASN A 7 3.16 19.12 -14.46
CA ASN A 7 2.09 18.67 -13.57
C ASN A 7 1.43 17.35 -13.99
N ARG A 8 1.87 16.75 -15.10
CA ARG A 8 1.44 15.41 -15.51
C ARG A 8 2.63 14.46 -15.49
N VAL A 9 2.40 13.25 -15.04
CA VAL A 9 3.33 12.12 -15.18
C VAL A 9 2.79 11.17 -16.24
N TYR A 10 3.64 10.75 -17.16
CA TYR A 10 3.27 9.85 -18.24
C TYR A 10 3.56 8.41 -17.83
N ILE A 11 2.51 7.66 -17.53
CA ILE A 11 2.60 6.29 -17.03
C ILE A 11 2.14 5.33 -18.15
N PRO A 12 2.79 4.17 -18.33
CA PRO A 12 2.39 3.17 -19.31
C PRO A 12 0.91 2.78 -19.21
N THR A 13 0.24 2.57 -20.34
CA THR A 13 -1.19 2.18 -20.37
C THR A 13 -1.46 0.80 -19.79
N ASN A 14 -0.44 -0.08 -19.73
CA ASN A 14 -0.50 -1.37 -19.06
C ASN A 14 -0.27 -1.30 -17.53
N ALA A 15 -0.29 -0.10 -16.94
CA ALA A 15 -0.23 0.08 -15.50
C ALA A 15 -1.46 -0.55 -14.81
N ARG A 16 -1.21 -1.17 -13.67
CA ARG A 16 -2.21 -1.92 -12.91
C ARG A 16 -2.75 -1.05 -11.79
N ASN A 17 -4.04 -0.77 -11.83
CA ASN A 17 -4.77 -0.14 -10.74
C ASN A 17 -5.23 -1.21 -9.76
N ASN A 18 -5.22 -0.87 -8.48
CA ASN A 18 -5.80 -1.71 -7.45
C ASN A 18 -6.29 -0.82 -6.30
N GLN A 19 -7.44 -1.17 -5.74
CA GLN A 19 -8.00 -0.52 -4.58
C GLN A 19 -8.51 -1.58 -3.60
N TYR A 20 -8.27 -1.37 -2.33
CA TYR A 20 -8.92 -2.14 -1.28
C TYR A 20 -9.23 -1.26 -0.08
N ILE A 21 -10.32 -1.57 0.61
CA ILE A 21 -10.71 -0.90 1.84
C ILE A 21 -10.62 -1.90 2.98
N LEU A 22 -10.02 -1.47 4.08
CA LEU A 22 -9.90 -2.23 5.31
C LEU A 22 -10.69 -1.50 6.40
N ALA A 23 -11.78 -2.12 6.85
CA ALA A 23 -12.51 -1.68 8.02
C ALA A 23 -12.14 -2.56 9.23
N GLU A 24 -11.92 -1.95 10.38
CA GLU A 24 -11.60 -2.68 11.61
C GLU A 24 -12.51 -2.22 12.74
N PHE A 25 -12.95 -3.17 13.57
CA PHE A 25 -13.66 -2.90 14.82
C PHE A 25 -13.31 -3.98 15.84
N LYS A 26 -13.52 -3.67 17.12
CA LYS A 26 -13.35 -4.62 18.22
C LYS A 26 -14.74 -4.95 18.76
N PRO A 27 -15.27 -6.17 18.55
CA PRO A 27 -16.54 -6.55 19.15
C PRO A 27 -16.48 -6.41 20.68
N SER A 28 -17.47 -5.72 21.26
CA SER A 28 -17.58 -5.51 22.71
C SER A 28 -17.69 -6.84 23.46
N ASP A 29 -17.36 -6.83 24.76
CA ASP A 29 -17.46 -8.02 25.59
C ASP A 29 -18.92 -8.47 25.74
N GLU A 30 -19.85 -7.52 25.79
CA GLU A 30 -21.29 -7.75 25.86
C GLU A 30 -21.80 -8.42 24.57
N PHE A 31 -21.39 -7.92 23.40
CA PHE A 31 -21.76 -8.51 22.12
C PHE A 31 -21.25 -9.95 22.03
N VAL A 32 -19.98 -10.20 22.38
CA VAL A 32 -19.39 -11.55 22.35
C VAL A 32 -20.10 -12.49 23.34
N SER A 33 -20.49 -11.99 24.51
CA SER A 33 -21.18 -12.78 25.55
C SER A 33 -22.62 -13.15 25.19
N SER A 34 -23.19 -12.56 24.13
CA SER A 34 -24.52 -12.94 23.60
C SER A 34 -24.52 -14.24 22.78
N PHE A 35 -23.35 -14.85 22.58
CA PHE A 35 -23.16 -16.09 21.83
C PHE A 35 -22.61 -17.21 22.72
N ASP A 36 -22.93 -18.46 22.40
CA ASP A 36 -22.48 -19.64 23.15
C ASP A 36 -20.95 -19.76 23.17
N ASN A 37 -20.30 -19.36 22.08
CA ASN A 37 -18.84 -19.37 21.93
C ASN A 37 -18.40 -18.33 20.88
N ILE A 38 -17.09 -18.11 20.82
CA ILE A 38 -16.51 -17.11 19.92
C ILE A 38 -16.66 -17.46 18.44
N ASP A 39 -16.67 -18.75 18.09
CA ASP A 39 -16.83 -19.19 16.70
C ASP A 39 -18.25 -18.85 16.21
N SER A 40 -19.28 -19.07 17.03
CA SER A 40 -20.66 -18.66 16.75
C SER A 40 -20.82 -17.15 16.55
N CYS A 41 -20.07 -16.34 17.33
CA CYS A 41 -20.01 -14.88 17.15
C CYS A 41 -19.41 -14.51 15.79
N TYR A 42 -18.28 -15.11 15.41
CA TYR A 42 -17.64 -14.86 14.13
C TYR A 42 -18.48 -15.34 12.93
N GLU A 43 -19.13 -16.49 13.04
CA GLU A 43 -20.08 -16.97 12.03
C GLU A 43 -21.25 -15.99 11.86
N ARG A 44 -21.79 -15.44 12.96
CA ARG A 44 -22.87 -14.45 12.89
C ARG A 44 -22.42 -13.19 12.15
N ILE A 45 -21.25 -12.67 12.48
CA ILE A 45 -20.67 -11.48 11.81
C ILE A 45 -20.48 -11.78 10.32
N ALA A 46 -19.86 -12.90 9.97
CA ALA A 46 -19.59 -13.26 8.58
C ALA A 46 -20.88 -13.38 7.76
N ARG A 47 -21.90 -14.07 8.29
CA ARG A 47 -23.20 -14.22 7.60
C ARG A 47 -23.86 -12.86 7.35
N LYS A 48 -23.90 -11.99 8.36
CA LYS A 48 -24.51 -10.65 8.22
C LYS A 48 -23.71 -9.75 7.28
N LEU A 49 -22.39 -9.82 7.33
CA LEU A 49 -21.51 -9.12 6.40
C LEU A 49 -21.80 -9.51 4.96
N PHE A 50 -21.79 -10.80 4.63
CA PHE A 50 -21.93 -11.24 3.25
C PHE A 50 -23.33 -10.96 2.69
N LEU A 51 -24.37 -11.06 3.50
CA LEU A 51 -25.71 -10.60 3.10
C LEU A 51 -25.70 -9.11 2.73
N ALA A 52 -25.14 -8.24 3.58
CA ALA A 52 -25.03 -6.82 3.29
C ALA A 52 -24.13 -6.54 2.07
N CYS A 53 -23.10 -7.34 1.83
CA CYS A 53 -22.23 -7.23 0.66
C CYS A 53 -22.96 -7.56 -0.64
N GLU A 54 -23.77 -8.63 -0.66
CA GLU A 54 -24.61 -8.99 -1.82
C GLU A 54 -25.60 -7.87 -2.15
N GLU A 55 -26.32 -7.36 -1.14
CA GLU A 55 -27.30 -6.27 -1.30
C GLU A 55 -26.68 -4.96 -1.84
N ASN A 56 -25.39 -4.74 -1.57
CA ASN A 56 -24.65 -3.55 -2.00
C ASN A 56 -23.72 -3.79 -3.21
N GLY A 57 -23.71 -5.01 -3.77
CA GLY A 57 -22.90 -5.38 -4.93
C GLY A 57 -21.40 -5.28 -4.67
N LEU A 58 -20.93 -5.90 -3.59
CA LEU A 58 -19.52 -6.07 -3.21
C LEU A 58 -19.13 -7.55 -3.27
N TYR A 59 -18.43 -7.94 -4.33
CA TYR A 59 -18.26 -9.37 -4.67
C TYR A 59 -16.95 -10.00 -4.18
N ASN A 60 -16.01 -9.20 -3.67
CA ASN A 60 -14.74 -9.72 -3.15
C ASN A 60 -14.45 -9.16 -1.75
N VAL A 61 -14.82 -9.94 -0.73
CA VAL A 61 -14.83 -9.54 0.67
C VAL A 61 -14.28 -10.65 1.56
N HIS A 62 -13.39 -10.27 2.46
CA HIS A 62 -12.76 -11.18 3.40
C HIS A 62 -12.93 -10.70 4.84
N MET A 63 -13.51 -11.53 5.70
CA MET A 63 -13.49 -11.32 7.15
C MET A 63 -12.27 -11.99 7.77
N ILE A 64 -11.50 -11.26 8.57
CA ILE A 64 -10.27 -11.73 9.18
C ILE A 64 -10.34 -11.49 10.69
N ALA A 65 -10.46 -12.57 11.45
CA ALA A 65 -10.51 -12.61 12.91
C ALA A 65 -9.45 -13.59 13.46
N ASN A 66 -8.20 -13.41 13.03
CA ASN A 66 -7.02 -14.16 13.50
C ASN A 66 -5.82 -13.24 13.81
N ASP A 67 -6.09 -11.94 14.01
CA ASP A 67 -5.11 -10.89 14.27
C ASP A 67 -4.04 -10.59 13.21
N LYS A 68 -3.97 -11.38 12.13
CA LYS A 68 -3.02 -11.17 11.02
C LYS A 68 -3.35 -9.91 10.22
N LEU A 69 -2.32 -9.27 9.67
CA LEU A 69 -2.45 -8.09 8.80
C LEU A 69 -2.70 -8.51 7.35
N PRO A 70 -3.81 -8.11 6.72
CA PRO A 70 -3.99 -8.33 5.29
C PRO A 70 -3.08 -7.43 4.47
N ILE A 71 -2.40 -8.02 3.47
CA ILE A 71 -1.61 -7.32 2.46
C ILE A 71 -2.08 -7.77 1.09
N THR A 72 -2.51 -6.80 0.29
CA THR A 72 -3.11 -7.06 -1.02
C THR A 72 -2.10 -6.86 -2.15
N ARG A 73 -2.06 -7.78 -3.10
CA ARG A 73 -1.22 -7.73 -4.30
C ARG A 73 -2.02 -8.12 -5.54
N PHE A 74 -1.71 -7.48 -6.66
CA PHE A 74 -2.23 -7.92 -7.94
C PHE A 74 -1.59 -9.25 -8.35
N HIS A 75 -2.39 -10.18 -8.87
CA HIS A 75 -1.92 -11.42 -9.49
C HIS A 75 -2.98 -11.99 -10.43
N GLU A 76 -2.56 -12.69 -11.48
CA GLU A 76 -3.50 -13.31 -12.44
C GLU A 76 -4.25 -14.50 -11.84
N GLU A 77 -3.62 -15.21 -10.90
CA GLU A 77 -4.21 -16.32 -10.14
C GLU A 77 -4.58 -15.88 -8.72
N SER A 78 -5.64 -16.47 -8.16
CA SER A 78 -6.12 -16.16 -6.82
C SER A 78 -5.43 -17.02 -5.77
N TYR A 79 -4.68 -16.39 -4.87
CA TYR A 79 -4.04 -17.05 -3.73
C TYR A 79 -4.24 -16.28 -2.43
N CYS A 80 -4.33 -17.02 -1.33
CA CYS A 80 -4.23 -16.47 0.02
C CYS A 80 -3.10 -17.21 0.75
N LEU A 81 -1.96 -16.56 0.89
CA LEU A 81 -0.81 -17.11 1.63
C LEU A 81 -0.77 -16.50 3.02
N GLN A 82 -0.41 -17.29 4.04
CA GLN A 82 -0.35 -16.81 5.40
C GLN A 82 1.05 -16.99 5.99
N THR A 83 1.50 -15.99 6.73
CA THR A 83 2.66 -16.06 7.61
C THR A 83 2.17 -16.03 9.07
N GLU A 84 3.08 -15.85 10.02
CA GLU A 84 2.72 -15.69 11.42
C GLU A 84 1.97 -14.38 11.65
N LYS A 85 2.42 -13.28 11.01
CA LYS A 85 1.85 -11.94 11.22
C LYS A 85 0.96 -11.43 10.09
N GLN A 86 0.99 -12.03 8.90
CA GLN A 86 0.34 -11.49 7.70
C GLN A 86 -0.53 -12.51 6.95
N MET A 87 -1.48 -11.98 6.18
CA MET A 87 -2.20 -12.70 5.15
C MET A 87 -2.02 -11.97 3.82
N LEU A 88 -1.35 -12.60 2.86
CA LEU A 88 -1.10 -12.07 1.53
C LEU A 88 -2.26 -12.48 0.60
N PHE A 89 -3.04 -11.50 0.16
CA PHE A 89 -4.15 -11.68 -0.77
C PHE A 89 -3.70 -11.32 -2.19
N PHE A 90 -3.66 -12.32 -3.06
CA PHE A 90 -3.33 -12.16 -4.47
C PHE A 90 -4.61 -12.23 -5.29
N TYR A 91 -4.93 -11.18 -6.04
CA TYR A 91 -6.14 -11.16 -6.86
C TYR A 91 -6.01 -10.28 -8.11
N ASN A 92 -6.85 -10.57 -9.11
CA ASN A 92 -7.06 -9.75 -10.28
C ASN A 92 -8.43 -9.08 -10.12
N PRO A 93 -8.49 -7.75 -9.98
CA PRO A 93 -9.76 -7.01 -9.87
C PRO A 93 -10.74 -7.28 -11.00
N LYS A 94 -10.25 -7.70 -12.18
CA LYS A 94 -11.08 -7.90 -13.36
C LYS A 94 -12.06 -9.08 -13.23
N TYR A 95 -11.72 -10.12 -12.48
CA TYR A 95 -12.53 -11.35 -12.46
C TYR A 95 -12.45 -12.18 -11.17
N HIS A 96 -11.60 -11.84 -10.20
CA HIS A 96 -11.61 -12.56 -8.92
C HIS A 96 -12.66 -11.99 -7.97
N GLU A 97 -13.58 -12.87 -7.58
CA GLU A 97 -14.65 -12.62 -6.62
C GLU A 97 -14.64 -13.74 -5.57
N ALA A 98 -14.92 -13.37 -4.31
CA ALA A 98 -14.91 -14.31 -3.19
C ALA A 98 -15.50 -13.66 -1.95
N HIS A 99 -16.37 -14.39 -1.24
CA HIS A 99 -16.67 -14.12 0.17
C HIS A 99 -16.02 -15.21 1.02
N LYS A 100 -15.02 -14.85 1.84
CA LYS A 100 -14.33 -15.81 2.72
C LYS A 100 -14.11 -15.24 4.11
N PHE A 101 -14.03 -16.12 5.10
CA PHE A 101 -13.69 -15.75 6.46
C PHE A 101 -12.47 -16.53 6.95
N TYR A 102 -11.75 -15.96 7.92
CA TYR A 102 -10.55 -16.54 8.50
C TYR A 102 -10.52 -16.27 10.00
N TRP A 103 -10.66 -17.31 10.82
CA TRP A 103 -10.41 -17.26 12.25
C TRP A 103 -9.73 -18.55 12.71
N GLN A 104 -9.29 -18.56 13.96
CA GLN A 104 -8.78 -19.76 14.62
C GLN A 104 -9.82 -20.24 15.63
N GLN A 105 -10.16 -21.53 15.57
CA GLN A 105 -11.23 -22.11 16.38
C GLN A 105 -10.99 -21.85 17.87
N GLY A 106 -12.03 -21.36 18.57
CA GLY A 106 -11.97 -21.06 20.00
C GLY A 106 -11.07 -19.89 20.39
N VAL A 107 -10.44 -19.18 19.45
CA VAL A 107 -9.52 -18.08 19.74
C VAL A 107 -10.17 -16.73 19.43
N ARG A 108 -10.28 -15.89 20.46
CA ARG A 108 -10.73 -14.51 20.31
C ARG A 108 -9.62 -13.62 19.78
N ALA A 109 -9.81 -13.06 18.58
CA ALA A 109 -8.96 -12.03 18.01
C ALA A 109 -9.09 -10.70 18.76
N LYS A 110 -8.00 -9.92 18.80
CA LYS A 110 -7.98 -8.55 19.36
C LYS A 110 -8.91 -7.61 18.61
N LYS A 111 -9.10 -7.82 17.31
CA LYS A 111 -10.05 -7.09 16.45
C LYS A 111 -10.45 -7.91 15.23
N VAL A 112 -11.65 -7.61 14.73
CA VAL A 112 -12.15 -8.13 13.46
C VAL A 112 -11.77 -7.15 12.37
N ARG A 113 -11.24 -7.66 11.25
CA ARG A 113 -10.91 -6.89 10.07
C ARG A 113 -11.76 -7.33 8.89
N LEU A 114 -12.30 -6.38 8.17
CA LEU A 114 -13.12 -6.57 6.98
C LEU A 114 -12.35 -6.00 5.80
N LEU A 115 -11.88 -6.87 4.92
CA LEU A 115 -11.11 -6.52 3.72
C LEU A 115 -12.04 -6.56 2.52
N PHE A 116 -12.29 -5.39 1.92
CA PHE A 116 -13.06 -5.24 0.69
C PHE A 116 -12.08 -5.01 -0.46
N LEU A 117 -12.10 -5.90 -1.45
CA LEU A 117 -11.27 -5.82 -2.65
C LEU A 117 -12.12 -5.27 -3.80
N ALA A 118 -11.66 -4.21 -4.46
CA ALA A 118 -12.41 -3.61 -5.55
C ALA A 118 -12.38 -4.53 -6.78
N THR A 119 -13.53 -4.73 -7.41
CA THR A 119 -13.67 -5.53 -8.64
C THR A 119 -14.21 -4.70 -9.80
N GLY A 120 -13.98 -5.18 -11.03
CA GLY A 120 -14.41 -4.55 -12.28
C GLY A 120 -13.34 -3.70 -12.95
N ASP A 121 -13.78 -2.91 -13.93
CA ASP A 121 -12.93 -2.06 -14.75
C ASP A 121 -12.83 -0.62 -14.21
N GLU A 122 -11.84 0.13 -14.71
CA GLU A 122 -11.65 1.55 -14.40
C GLU A 122 -11.63 1.89 -12.89
N LEU A 123 -11.03 1.02 -12.06
CA LEU A 123 -11.06 1.12 -10.59
C LEU A 123 -10.79 2.53 -10.06
N ARG A 124 -9.80 3.24 -10.63
CA ARG A 124 -9.45 4.59 -10.17
C ARG A 124 -10.55 5.64 -10.43
N ALA A 125 -11.33 5.48 -11.50
CA ALA A 125 -12.46 6.34 -11.83
C ALA A 125 -13.67 6.03 -10.94
N ASN A 126 -13.87 4.74 -10.63
CA ASN A 126 -14.96 4.21 -9.83
C ASN A 126 -14.67 4.18 -8.31
N ALA A 127 -13.49 4.62 -7.89
CA ALA A 127 -13.02 4.45 -6.52
C ALA A 127 -13.93 5.06 -5.44
N ALA A 128 -14.51 6.23 -5.71
CA ALA A 128 -15.45 6.89 -4.82
C ALA A 128 -16.78 6.12 -4.70
N ASN A 129 -17.25 5.51 -5.80
CA ASN A 129 -18.45 4.67 -5.79
C ASN A 129 -18.20 3.41 -4.96
N PHE A 130 -17.06 2.74 -5.17
CA PHE A 130 -16.65 1.59 -4.37
C PHE A 130 -16.59 1.94 -2.87
N HIS A 131 -16.01 3.09 -2.53
CA HIS A 131 -15.95 3.57 -1.15
C HIS A 131 -17.34 3.80 -0.53
N ASN A 132 -18.25 4.46 -1.26
CA ASN A 132 -19.64 4.66 -0.83
C ASN A 132 -20.37 3.34 -0.59
N LYS A 133 -20.18 2.34 -1.47
CA LYS A 133 -20.75 1.01 -1.28
C LYS A 133 -20.24 0.35 0.00
N VAL A 134 -18.94 0.48 0.29
CA VAL A 134 -18.36 -0.04 1.53
C VAL A 134 -18.91 0.69 2.75
N GLN A 135 -19.00 2.03 2.74
CA GLN A 135 -19.60 2.80 3.84
C GLN A 135 -21.05 2.36 4.10
N LYS A 136 -21.87 2.22 3.04
CA LYS A 136 -23.25 1.74 3.15
C LYS A 136 -23.32 0.33 3.74
N THR A 137 -22.48 -0.58 3.24
CA THR A 137 -22.40 -1.96 3.75
C THR A 137 -22.02 -2.02 5.23
N LEU A 138 -21.08 -1.16 5.67
CA LEU A 138 -20.68 -1.09 7.07
C LEU A 138 -21.79 -0.51 7.95
N HIS A 139 -22.55 0.47 7.45
CA HIS A 139 -23.74 0.98 8.13
C HIS A 139 -24.81 -0.11 8.27
N ASP A 140 -25.14 -0.81 7.18
CA ASP A 140 -26.11 -1.90 7.18
C ASP A 140 -25.67 -3.03 8.13
N LEU A 141 -24.39 -3.37 8.14
CA LEU A 141 -23.81 -4.35 9.07
C LEU A 141 -23.95 -3.90 10.52
N LYS A 142 -23.66 -2.63 10.81
CA LYS A 142 -23.77 -2.03 12.15
C LYS A 142 -25.19 -2.16 12.70
N VAL A 143 -26.18 -1.76 11.89
CA VAL A 143 -27.61 -1.87 12.22
C VAL A 143 -28.01 -3.33 12.42
N ASN A 144 -27.59 -4.23 11.53
CA ASN A 144 -27.94 -5.64 11.58
C ASN A 144 -27.32 -6.42 12.73
N LEU A 145 -26.16 -5.99 13.24
CA LEU A 145 -25.50 -6.59 14.40
C LEU A 145 -25.92 -5.93 15.72
N GLY A 146 -26.53 -4.73 15.68
CA GLY A 146 -26.87 -3.97 16.88
C GLY A 146 -25.64 -3.48 17.65
N VAL A 147 -24.55 -3.17 16.94
CA VAL A 147 -23.27 -2.76 17.56
C VAL A 147 -23.12 -1.26 17.42
N GLU A 148 -22.71 -0.57 18.48
CA GLU A 148 -22.52 0.90 18.46
C GLU A 148 -21.10 1.34 18.09
N ASP A 149 -20.14 0.40 18.10
CA ASP A 149 -18.73 0.67 17.83
C ASP A 149 -18.51 1.36 16.47
N ALA A 150 -17.58 2.32 16.45
CA ALA A 150 -17.12 2.98 15.24
C ALA A 150 -16.18 2.08 14.45
N PHE A 151 -16.32 2.07 13.12
CA PHE A 151 -15.38 1.35 12.26
C PHE A 151 -14.18 2.24 11.98
N LYS A 152 -12.97 1.73 12.19
CA LYS A 152 -11.77 2.36 11.66
C LYS A 152 -11.60 1.97 10.20
N ILE A 153 -11.84 2.91 9.28
CA ILE A 153 -11.78 2.68 7.84
C ILE A 153 -10.43 3.15 7.29
N ARG A 154 -9.83 2.34 6.42
CA ARG A 154 -8.63 2.64 5.66
C ARG A 154 -8.81 2.30 4.19
N ASP A 155 -8.79 3.30 3.32
CA ASP A 155 -8.85 3.12 1.87
C ASP A 155 -7.43 3.15 1.30
N HIS A 156 -7.06 2.08 0.60
CA HIS A 156 -5.75 1.90 0.00
C HIS A 156 -5.87 1.82 -1.52
N GLN A 157 -5.38 2.85 -2.22
CA GLN A 157 -5.25 2.85 -3.67
C GLN A 157 -3.79 2.74 -4.07
N HIS A 158 -3.51 1.91 -5.08
CA HIS A 158 -2.20 1.90 -5.70
C HIS A 158 -2.23 1.75 -7.21
N LEU A 159 -1.27 2.42 -7.86
CA LEU A 159 -0.99 2.34 -9.28
C LEU A 159 0.41 1.75 -9.45
N THR A 160 0.51 0.56 -10.04
CA THR A 160 1.79 -0.14 -10.24
C THR A 160 2.14 -0.21 -11.72
N TYR A 161 3.39 0.08 -12.06
CA TYR A 161 3.88 0.01 -13.43
C TYR A 161 5.39 -0.26 -13.47
N ASP A 162 5.86 -0.76 -14.61
CA ASP A 162 7.28 -0.95 -14.85
C ASP A 162 7.89 0.33 -15.45
N LEU A 163 8.89 0.89 -14.77
CA LEU A 163 9.58 2.11 -15.23
C LEU A 163 10.29 1.92 -16.58
N PHE A 164 10.61 0.66 -16.94
CA PHE A 164 11.28 0.27 -18.18
C PHE A 164 10.31 -0.21 -19.27
N ALA A 165 8.99 -0.12 -19.08
CA ALA A 165 7.99 -0.61 -20.02
C ALA A 165 8.23 -0.13 -21.47
N ARG A 166 8.63 1.13 -21.66
CA ARG A 166 8.95 1.70 -22.98
C ARG A 166 10.08 0.98 -23.70
N VAL A 167 11.14 0.62 -22.97
CA VAL A 167 12.30 -0.12 -23.51
C VAL A 167 11.90 -1.53 -23.92
N LYS A 168 10.89 -2.09 -23.25
CA LYS A 168 10.33 -3.43 -23.51
C LYS A 168 9.24 -3.46 -24.60
N GLY A 169 9.04 -2.34 -25.30
CA GLY A 169 8.10 -2.25 -26.42
C GLY A 169 6.72 -1.66 -26.08
N HIS A 170 6.39 -1.45 -24.80
CA HIS A 170 5.15 -0.78 -24.41
C HIS A 170 5.31 0.75 -24.49
N LYS A 171 5.05 1.32 -25.67
CA LYS A 171 5.29 2.74 -25.96
C LYS A 171 4.12 3.66 -25.59
N GLU A 172 2.93 3.11 -25.40
CA GLU A 172 1.73 3.87 -25.06
C GLU A 172 1.77 4.34 -23.61
N THR A 173 1.43 5.61 -23.39
CA THR A 173 1.39 6.22 -22.05
C THR A 173 0.18 7.12 -21.90
N TYR A 174 -0.30 7.25 -20.67
CA TYR A 174 -1.35 8.19 -20.29
C TYR A 174 -0.82 9.25 -19.32
N GLY A 175 -1.21 10.50 -19.52
CA GLY A 175 -0.78 11.64 -18.69
C GLY A 175 -1.64 11.79 -17.43
N TYR A 176 -1.15 11.29 -16.29
CA TYR A 176 -1.84 11.40 -15.00
C TYR A 176 -1.47 12.68 -14.26
N LYS A 177 -2.49 13.36 -13.71
CA LYS A 177 -2.32 14.44 -12.72
C LYS A 177 -2.08 13.93 -11.30
N LEU A 178 -2.45 12.68 -11.02
CA LEU A 178 -2.39 12.05 -9.69
C LEU A 178 -3.00 12.93 -8.59
N ARG A 179 -4.26 13.37 -8.77
CA ARG A 179 -5.00 14.16 -7.76
C ARG A 179 -5.08 13.44 -6.42
N SER A 180 -5.07 14.21 -5.32
CA SER A 180 -5.35 13.71 -3.96
C SER A 180 -6.70 13.00 -3.88
N LEU A 181 -6.91 12.20 -2.83
CA LEU A 181 -8.09 11.37 -2.71
C LEU A 181 -9.31 12.20 -2.29
N TYR A 182 -9.20 12.99 -1.23
CA TYR A 182 -10.31 13.73 -0.65
C TYR A 182 -11.05 14.62 -1.68
N PRO A 183 -10.39 15.52 -2.44
CA PRO A 183 -11.09 16.31 -3.45
C PRO A 183 -11.69 15.48 -4.59
N ARG A 184 -11.10 14.31 -4.90
CA ARG A 184 -11.68 13.39 -5.89
C ARG A 184 -12.97 12.76 -5.39
N TYR A 185 -13.03 12.46 -4.09
CA TYR A 185 -14.18 11.81 -3.46
C TYR A 185 -15.31 12.82 -3.26
N GLU A 186 -14.99 14.01 -2.77
CA GLU A 186 -15.93 15.13 -2.63
C GLU A 186 -16.60 15.47 -3.98
N ALA A 187 -15.83 15.60 -5.07
CA ALA A 187 -16.35 15.84 -6.41
C ALA A 187 -17.25 14.71 -6.96
N ARG A 188 -17.25 13.53 -6.31
CA ARG A 188 -18.06 12.36 -6.65
C ARG A 188 -19.15 12.09 -5.61
N LYS A 189 -19.42 13.02 -4.69
CA LYS A 189 -20.39 12.87 -3.60
C LYS A 189 -20.08 11.64 -2.73
N CYS A 190 -18.81 11.43 -2.44
CA CYS A 190 -18.35 10.47 -1.45
C CYS A 190 -17.88 11.25 -0.23
N GLU A 191 -18.66 11.15 0.84
CA GLU A 191 -18.42 11.91 2.07
C GLU A 191 -17.33 11.24 2.89
N ILE A 192 -16.27 12.00 3.16
CA ILE A 192 -15.19 11.62 4.06
C ILE A 192 -15.25 12.58 5.26
N PRO A 193 -15.20 12.08 6.51
CA PRO A 193 -15.23 12.94 7.68
C PRO A 193 -14.14 14.01 7.65
N ALA A 194 -14.44 15.18 8.24
CA ALA A 194 -13.47 16.28 8.32
C ALA A 194 -12.18 15.84 9.05
N GLU A 195 -12.31 15.02 10.10
CA GLU A 195 -11.18 14.38 10.77
C GLU A 195 -10.78 13.11 10.03
N HIS A 196 -9.83 13.25 9.11
CA HIS A 196 -9.20 12.15 8.40
C HIS A 196 -7.71 12.39 8.21
N THR A 197 -6.98 11.32 7.91
CA THR A 197 -5.55 11.40 7.55
C THR A 197 -5.37 10.93 6.11
N GLU A 198 -4.68 11.72 5.30
CA GLU A 198 -4.20 11.30 3.98
C GLU A 198 -2.70 11.01 4.01
N MET A 199 -2.24 10.06 3.20
CA MET A 199 -0.82 9.82 2.95
C MET A 199 -0.60 9.36 1.52
N THR A 200 0.39 9.95 0.87
CA THR A 200 0.83 9.59 -0.48
C THR A 200 2.30 9.22 -0.45
N TYR A 201 2.65 8.08 -1.05
CA TYR A 201 4.03 7.61 -1.11
C TYR A 201 4.26 6.72 -2.32
N VAL A 202 5.52 6.51 -2.66
CA VAL A 202 5.98 5.65 -3.75
C VAL A 202 6.87 4.58 -3.16
N THR A 203 6.73 3.35 -3.64
CA THR A 203 7.71 2.30 -3.38
C THR A 203 8.25 1.74 -4.67
N PHE A 204 9.52 1.35 -4.67
CA PHE A 204 10.10 0.53 -5.71
C PHE A 204 11.09 -0.43 -5.06
N ASN A 205 11.31 -1.57 -5.70
CA ASN A 205 12.14 -2.63 -5.14
C ASN A 205 13.16 -3.09 -6.18
N ILE A 206 14.38 -3.39 -5.73
CA ILE A 206 15.44 -3.92 -6.58
C ILE A 206 15.82 -5.31 -6.04
N PRO A 207 15.54 -6.39 -6.79
CA PRO A 207 15.95 -7.73 -6.37
C PRO A 207 17.47 -7.90 -6.45
N MET A 208 18.05 -8.61 -5.50
CA MET A 208 19.48 -8.94 -5.46
C MET A 208 19.81 -10.05 -6.46
N THR A 209 19.84 -9.68 -7.74
CA THR A 209 20.14 -10.60 -8.84
C THR A 209 21.61 -11.00 -8.89
N ARG A 210 21.91 -12.12 -9.56
CA ARG A 210 23.30 -12.55 -9.83
C ARG A 210 24.13 -11.44 -10.49
N ALA A 211 23.57 -10.75 -11.48
CA ALA A 211 24.27 -9.67 -12.19
C ALA A 211 24.69 -8.54 -11.24
N LEU A 212 23.78 -8.12 -10.36
CA LEU A 212 24.06 -7.08 -9.37
C LEU A 212 25.13 -7.54 -8.36
N LYS A 213 25.05 -8.80 -7.89
CA LYS A 213 26.06 -9.39 -7.00
C LYS A 213 27.45 -9.45 -7.65
N THR A 214 27.53 -9.82 -8.92
CA THR A 214 28.81 -9.87 -9.66
C THR A 214 29.38 -8.46 -9.88
N GLN A 215 28.55 -7.48 -10.24
CA GLN A 215 28.99 -6.12 -10.47
C GLN A 215 29.56 -5.47 -9.19
N PHE A 216 28.90 -5.68 -8.06
CA PHE A 216 29.29 -5.10 -6.77
C PHE A 216 30.05 -6.10 -5.89
N GLN A 217 30.69 -7.12 -6.49
CA GLN A 217 31.41 -8.15 -5.75
C GLN A 217 32.46 -7.55 -4.80
N HIS A 218 33.22 -6.56 -5.27
CA HIS A 218 34.23 -5.84 -4.47
C HIS A 218 33.67 -5.16 -3.21
N LEU A 219 32.36 -4.83 -3.15
CA LEU A 219 31.69 -4.27 -1.97
C LEU A 219 31.04 -5.35 -1.10
N LEU A 220 30.88 -6.56 -1.63
CA LEU A 220 30.26 -7.72 -0.97
C LEU A 220 31.28 -8.66 -0.34
N GLU A 221 32.58 -8.47 -0.63
CA GLU A 221 33.69 -9.27 -0.09
C GLU A 221 34.10 -8.88 1.33
N ASP A 222 33.57 -7.78 1.87
CA ASP A 222 33.71 -7.43 3.29
C ASP A 222 33.05 -8.49 4.19
N GLU A 223 33.62 -8.75 5.37
CA GLU A 223 33.10 -9.71 6.36
C GLU A 223 31.64 -9.42 6.74
N HIS A 224 31.26 -8.15 6.61
CA HIS A 224 29.92 -7.66 6.76
C HIS A 224 29.51 -6.89 5.49
N TYR A 225 28.25 -6.99 5.07
CA TYR A 225 27.74 -6.29 3.86
C TYR A 225 27.63 -4.76 4.01
N THR A 226 28.32 -4.17 4.98
CA THR A 226 28.29 -2.76 5.35
C THR A 226 28.66 -1.88 4.17
N GLN A 227 29.77 -2.17 3.48
CA GLN A 227 30.23 -1.35 2.35
C GLN A 227 29.21 -1.30 1.22
N PHE A 228 28.61 -2.44 0.89
CA PHE A 228 27.55 -2.52 -0.09
C PHE A 228 26.32 -1.71 0.32
N TYR A 229 25.81 -1.91 1.54
CA TYR A 229 24.61 -1.19 1.98
C TYR A 229 24.82 0.31 2.14
N SER A 230 25.95 0.74 2.70
CA SER A 230 26.30 2.17 2.78
C SER A 230 26.42 2.80 1.40
N PHE A 231 27.03 2.10 0.42
CA PHE A 231 27.09 2.58 -0.96
C PHE A 231 25.69 2.80 -1.54
N ILE A 232 24.78 1.84 -1.41
CA ILE A 232 23.40 1.97 -1.91
C ILE A 232 22.65 3.10 -1.20
N GLU A 233 22.77 3.17 0.13
CA GLU A 233 22.19 4.22 0.97
C GLU A 233 22.62 5.61 0.50
N ASP A 234 23.93 5.83 0.37
CA ASP A 234 24.52 7.10 -0.06
C ASP A 234 24.05 7.51 -1.45
N LYS A 235 24.05 6.57 -2.42
CA LYS A 235 23.58 6.86 -3.79
C LYS A 235 22.09 7.19 -3.81
N PHE A 236 21.28 6.46 -3.04
CA PHE A 236 19.85 6.71 -2.96
C PHE A 236 19.55 8.08 -2.34
N PHE A 237 20.08 8.39 -1.16
CA PHE A 237 19.79 9.66 -0.48
C PHE A 237 20.42 10.87 -1.17
N SER A 238 21.57 10.71 -1.83
CA SER A 238 22.13 11.75 -2.71
C SER A 238 21.17 12.04 -3.87
N ALA A 239 20.64 11.01 -4.53
CA ALA A 239 19.68 11.17 -5.62
C ALA A 239 18.36 11.82 -5.14
N CYS A 240 17.88 11.48 -3.93
CA CYS A 240 16.77 12.18 -3.27
C CYS A 240 17.07 13.67 -3.08
N GLY A 241 18.24 14.00 -2.53
CA GLY A 241 18.68 15.38 -2.31
C GLY A 241 18.69 16.22 -3.59
N TYR A 242 19.26 15.69 -4.69
CA TYR A 242 19.27 16.36 -6.00
C TYR A 242 17.86 16.64 -6.56
N LYS A 243 16.86 15.86 -6.15
CA LYS A 243 15.46 16.03 -6.57
C LYS A 243 14.59 16.71 -5.52
N GLN A 244 15.19 17.26 -4.47
CA GLN A 244 14.50 17.93 -3.36
C GLN A 244 13.49 17.02 -2.65
N ILE A 245 13.71 15.71 -2.72
CA ILE A 245 12.93 14.71 -1.99
C ILE A 245 13.51 14.64 -0.59
N SER A 246 12.72 15.02 0.42
CA SER A 246 13.20 15.11 1.81
C SER A 246 12.65 14.01 2.71
N GLN A 247 11.76 13.14 2.21
CA GLN A 247 11.17 12.05 3.00
C GLN A 247 11.36 10.74 2.25
N ALA A 248 12.30 9.92 2.72
CA ALA A 248 12.67 8.68 2.04
C ALA A 248 13.18 7.63 3.03
N ALA A 249 13.03 6.36 2.69
CA ALA A 249 13.63 5.28 3.43
C ALA A 249 14.20 4.18 2.52
N PHE A 250 15.32 3.62 2.98
CA PHE A 250 15.99 2.46 2.40
C PHE A 250 15.95 1.30 3.41
N ILE A 251 15.48 0.14 2.96
CA ILE A 251 15.27 -1.04 3.80
C ILE A 251 15.93 -2.25 3.14
N ALA A 252 16.89 -2.85 3.84
CA ALA A 252 17.63 -4.03 3.44
C ALA A 252 17.96 -4.90 4.68
N ASP A 253 16.94 -5.20 5.48
CA ASP A 253 17.01 -6.05 6.68
C ASP A 253 16.10 -7.29 6.59
N GLY A 254 15.61 -7.60 5.39
CA GLY A 254 14.73 -8.74 5.11
C GLY A 254 13.24 -8.48 5.40
N ARG A 255 12.88 -7.35 6.01
CA ARG A 255 11.49 -7.03 6.35
C ARG A 255 10.78 -6.20 5.28
N LEU A 256 9.47 -6.37 5.16
CA LEU A 256 8.66 -5.59 4.24
C LEU A 256 8.33 -4.21 4.82
N PRO A 257 8.50 -3.11 4.06
CA PRO A 257 8.16 -1.78 4.55
C PRO A 257 6.65 -1.61 4.73
N LEU A 258 6.24 -1.13 5.91
CA LEU A 258 4.87 -0.71 6.21
C LEU A 258 4.85 0.77 6.55
N VAL A 259 4.37 1.59 5.62
CA VAL A 259 4.34 3.05 5.75
C VAL A 259 3.09 3.49 6.52
N ARG A 260 3.29 4.32 7.55
CA ARG A 260 2.23 4.91 8.38
C ARG A 260 2.49 6.40 8.62
N ASN A 261 1.43 7.13 8.93
CA ASN A 261 1.55 8.51 9.40
C ASN A 261 2.05 8.51 10.86
N SER A 262 3.02 9.38 11.17
CA SER A 262 3.71 9.44 12.47
C SER A 262 2.80 9.67 13.67
N LYS A 263 1.61 10.21 13.48
CA LYS A 263 0.65 10.50 14.57
C LYS A 263 0.06 9.27 15.27
N ILE A 264 0.22 8.04 14.73
CA ILE A 264 -0.71 6.94 15.07
C ILE A 264 -0.09 5.66 15.68
N ASP A 265 1.22 5.41 15.71
CA ASP A 265 1.67 4.10 16.25
C ASP A 265 3.13 4.05 16.74
N LYS A 266 3.30 3.72 18.03
CA LYS A 266 4.52 3.16 18.62
C LYS A 266 4.17 1.74 19.06
N SER A 267 4.46 0.73 18.24
CA SER A 267 4.25 -0.67 18.63
C SER A 267 5.45 -1.54 18.29
N ALA A 268 5.66 -2.54 19.14
CA ALA A 268 6.81 -3.45 19.25
C ALA A 268 7.38 -3.97 17.92
N GLN A 269 8.67 -4.35 18.00
CA GLN A 269 9.45 -5.00 16.95
C GLN A 269 8.63 -6.09 16.25
N ASN A 270 8.61 -6.06 14.93
CA ASN A 270 7.99 -7.06 14.09
C ASN A 270 9.09 -7.74 13.24
N SER A 271 9.09 -9.06 13.22
CA SER A 271 10.06 -9.89 12.49
C SER A 271 9.84 -9.87 10.99
N GLU A 272 8.63 -9.56 10.51
CA GLU A 272 8.26 -9.60 9.10
C GLU A 272 8.09 -8.20 8.46
N LEU A 273 7.83 -7.17 9.29
CA LEU A 273 7.46 -5.82 8.83
C LEU A 273 8.37 -4.75 9.43
N GLN A 274 8.90 -3.87 8.56
CA GLN A 274 9.60 -2.66 8.96
C GLN A 274 8.62 -1.48 8.94
N LYS A 275 8.20 -1.04 10.13
CA LYS A 275 7.28 0.11 10.25
C LYS A 275 8.04 1.41 9.98
N LEU A 276 7.50 2.21 9.07
CA LEU A 276 8.07 3.50 8.69
C LEU A 276 7.05 4.60 8.97
N SER A 277 7.40 5.50 9.88
CA SER A 277 6.56 6.65 10.24
C SER A 277 7.14 7.93 9.66
N PHE A 278 6.35 8.75 8.99
CA PHE A 278 6.80 10.06 8.49
C PHE A 278 5.85 11.16 8.94
N ASP A 279 6.40 12.31 9.29
CA ASP A 279 5.63 13.54 9.47
C ASP A 279 5.59 14.30 8.15
N ILE A 280 4.47 14.20 7.44
CA ILE A 280 4.26 14.83 6.13
C ILE A 280 4.13 16.36 6.18
N CYS A 281 3.96 16.94 7.37
CA CYS A 281 3.87 18.39 7.57
C CYS A 281 5.20 19.02 8.00
N SER A 282 6.17 18.21 8.45
CA SER A 282 7.49 18.72 8.84
C SER A 282 8.31 19.11 7.61
N GLU A 283 9.00 20.23 7.70
CA GLU A 283 9.95 20.66 6.68
C GLU A 283 11.31 19.97 6.78
N GLU A 284 11.60 19.31 7.91
CA GLU A 284 12.85 18.60 8.14
C GLU A 284 13.02 17.39 7.20
N THR A 285 14.27 17.15 6.82
CA THR A 285 14.65 15.95 6.06
C THR A 285 14.54 14.72 6.95
N GLN A 286 13.72 13.76 6.54
CA GLN A 286 13.46 12.50 7.22
C GLN A 286 13.97 11.35 6.33
N TYR A 287 15.27 11.13 6.36
CA TYR A 287 15.89 9.94 5.76
C TYR A 287 16.04 8.83 6.78
N LYS A 288 15.68 7.61 6.38
CA LYS A 288 15.72 6.43 7.26
C LYS A 288 16.35 5.25 6.54
N ALA A 289 17.45 4.74 7.06
CA ALA A 289 18.05 3.51 6.60
C ALA A 289 17.89 2.40 7.64
N HIS A 290 17.47 1.22 7.19
CA HIS A 290 17.35 0.03 8.01
C HIS A 290 17.92 -1.15 7.24
N TRP A 291 19.14 -1.57 7.56
CA TRP A 291 19.78 -2.72 6.93
C TRP A 291 20.48 -3.59 7.97
N ASP A 292 20.61 -4.88 7.66
CA ASP A 292 21.33 -5.85 8.50
C ASP A 292 22.65 -6.23 7.83
N LYS A 293 23.78 -5.78 8.41
CA LYS A 293 25.11 -6.05 7.88
C LYS A 293 25.48 -7.54 7.85
N ASN A 294 24.81 -8.37 8.64
CA ASN A 294 25.12 -9.80 8.76
C ASN A 294 24.36 -10.64 7.73
N GLN A 295 23.42 -10.06 6.98
CA GLN A 295 22.60 -10.79 6.03
C GLN A 295 22.54 -10.06 4.68
N LEU A 296 22.83 -10.80 3.61
CA LEU A 296 22.52 -10.33 2.26
C LEU A 296 21.04 -10.60 1.96
N VAL A 297 20.26 -9.54 1.79
CA VAL A 297 18.82 -9.67 1.53
C VAL A 297 18.54 -10.13 0.09
N ASP A 298 17.35 -10.66 -0.14
CA ASP A 298 16.89 -11.00 -1.50
C ASP A 298 16.40 -9.77 -2.28
N THR A 299 15.95 -8.73 -1.59
CA THR A 299 15.36 -7.54 -2.20
C THR A 299 15.69 -6.29 -1.39
N LEU A 300 16.16 -5.26 -2.09
CA LEU A 300 16.32 -3.91 -1.58
C LEU A 300 14.99 -3.17 -1.74
N HIS A 301 14.50 -2.60 -0.64
CA HIS A 301 13.23 -1.89 -0.60
C HIS A 301 13.45 -0.38 -0.45
N PHE A 302 12.76 0.40 -1.28
CA PHE A 302 12.85 1.85 -1.25
C PHE A 302 11.47 2.46 -1.10
N VAL A 303 11.37 3.48 -0.25
CA VAL A 303 10.15 4.22 0.02
C VAL A 303 10.44 5.71 -0.14
N VAL A 304 9.56 6.43 -0.82
CA VAL A 304 9.60 7.88 -0.94
C VAL A 304 8.23 8.44 -0.58
N VAL A 305 8.17 9.35 0.38
CA VAL A 305 6.90 9.90 0.89
C VAL A 305 6.72 11.33 0.38
N ALA A 306 5.50 11.68 -0.01
CA ALA A 306 5.16 13.04 -0.40
C ALA A 306 4.89 13.90 0.84
N LYS A 307 5.47 15.10 0.87
CA LYS A 307 5.11 16.14 1.83
C LYS A 307 3.71 16.69 1.53
N ALA A 308 3.11 17.37 2.50
CA ALA A 308 1.87 18.12 2.28
C ALA A 308 2.03 19.14 1.13
N SER A 309 3.19 19.81 1.04
CA SER A 309 3.53 20.79 0.01
C SER A 309 3.77 20.20 -1.39
N ASP A 310 3.93 18.88 -1.52
CA ASP A 310 4.04 18.18 -2.80
C ASP A 310 2.68 18.06 -3.51
N ASN A 311 1.57 18.15 -2.75
CA ASN A 311 0.23 18.25 -3.30
C ASN A 311 -0.06 19.68 -3.73
N LYS A 312 0.32 20.03 -4.96
CA LYS A 312 -0.06 21.31 -5.57
C LYS A 312 -1.49 21.24 -6.10
N ASP A 313 -2.11 22.37 -6.45
CA ASP A 313 -3.51 22.48 -6.94
C ASP A 313 -3.91 21.47 -8.04
N VAL A 314 -2.94 20.87 -8.74
CA VAL A 314 -3.14 19.92 -9.83
C VAL A 314 -2.96 18.46 -9.41
N GLY A 315 -2.38 18.16 -8.24
CA GLY A 315 -2.07 16.82 -7.72
C GLY A 315 -0.56 16.52 -7.61
N TYR A 316 -0.22 15.23 -7.50
CA TYR A 316 1.14 14.74 -7.25
C TYR A 316 2.01 14.54 -8.51
N GLY A 317 1.62 15.12 -9.66
CA GLY A 317 2.36 14.94 -10.91
C GLY A 317 3.83 15.39 -10.86
N LYS A 318 4.10 16.58 -10.29
CA LYS A 318 5.48 17.09 -10.14
C LYS A 318 6.30 16.19 -9.21
N PHE A 319 5.73 15.80 -8.08
CA PHE A 319 6.36 14.87 -7.13
C PHE A 319 6.72 13.55 -7.84
N MET A 320 5.80 12.95 -8.57
CA MET A 320 6.05 11.68 -9.26
C MET A 320 7.11 11.82 -10.36
N ASN A 321 7.15 12.93 -11.09
CA ASN A 321 8.21 13.21 -12.07
C ASN A 321 9.60 13.30 -11.41
N ASN A 322 9.69 13.93 -10.24
CA ASN A 322 10.94 13.98 -9.46
C ASN A 322 11.34 12.59 -8.98
N VAL A 323 10.39 11.79 -8.49
CA VAL A 323 10.62 10.42 -8.05
C VAL A 323 11.07 9.53 -9.21
N GLU A 324 10.41 9.55 -10.37
CA GLU A 324 10.85 8.78 -11.54
C GLU A 324 12.25 9.18 -11.99
N SER A 325 12.55 10.48 -12.01
CA SER A 325 13.88 10.95 -12.39
C SER A 325 14.96 10.48 -11.40
N MET A 326 14.65 10.46 -10.10
CA MET A 326 15.53 9.91 -9.06
C MET A 326 15.75 8.41 -9.27
N ILE A 327 14.68 7.63 -9.48
CA ILE A 327 14.77 6.18 -9.69
C ILE A 327 15.57 5.87 -10.96
N ARG A 328 15.39 6.64 -12.04
CA ARG A 328 16.19 6.48 -13.27
C ARG A 328 17.68 6.72 -13.01
N GLY A 329 18.03 7.78 -12.28
CA GLY A 329 19.43 8.06 -11.90
C GLY A 329 20.05 6.95 -11.07
N LEU A 330 19.32 6.45 -10.07
CA LEU A 330 19.76 5.32 -9.26
C LEU A 330 19.92 4.05 -10.11
N SER A 331 18.95 3.76 -10.99
CA SER A 331 19.01 2.58 -11.86
C SER A 331 20.19 2.59 -12.83
N GLN A 332 20.63 3.78 -13.27
CA GLN A 332 21.83 3.95 -14.09
C GLN A 332 23.09 3.71 -13.27
N THR A 333 23.13 4.22 -12.03
CA THR A 333 24.26 4.01 -11.12
C THR A 333 24.43 2.54 -10.74
N LEU A 334 23.31 1.81 -10.64
CA LEU A 334 23.29 0.37 -10.39
C LEU A 334 23.34 -0.48 -11.67
N GLU A 335 23.51 0.15 -12.83
CA GLU A 335 23.56 -0.47 -14.17
C GLU A 335 22.46 -1.52 -14.42
N LEU A 336 21.25 -1.23 -13.95
CA LEU A 336 20.12 -2.15 -14.10
C LEU A 336 19.77 -2.34 -15.58
N SER A 337 19.59 -3.60 -16.00
CA SER A 337 19.25 -3.91 -17.38
C SER A 337 17.77 -3.66 -17.64
N ALA A 338 17.46 -2.54 -18.30
CA ALA A 338 16.09 -2.17 -18.64
C ALA A 338 15.36 -3.22 -19.51
N GLN A 339 16.08 -4.00 -20.32
CA GLN A 339 15.51 -5.07 -21.13
C GLN A 339 15.22 -6.34 -20.31
N ARG A 340 16.10 -6.71 -19.37
CA ARG A 340 16.03 -8.00 -18.67
C ARG A 340 15.36 -7.92 -17.30
N GLN A 341 15.28 -6.75 -16.70
CA GLN A 341 14.74 -6.55 -15.35
C GLN A 341 13.50 -5.66 -15.40
N ALA A 342 12.50 -5.98 -14.57
CA ALA A 342 11.37 -5.09 -14.31
C ALA A 342 11.67 -4.24 -13.08
N LEU A 343 11.48 -2.92 -13.21
CA LEU A 343 11.59 -2.00 -12.09
C LEU A 343 10.19 -1.49 -11.75
N ASN A 344 9.50 -2.27 -10.94
CA ASN A 344 8.13 -2.00 -10.55
C ASN A 344 8.08 -0.81 -9.58
N VAL A 345 7.49 0.28 -10.06
CA VAL A 345 7.19 1.47 -9.28
C VAL A 345 5.72 1.42 -8.89
N ARG A 346 5.43 1.65 -7.62
CA ARG A 346 4.08 1.67 -7.08
C ARG A 346 3.80 2.98 -6.37
N PHE A 347 2.86 3.73 -6.92
CA PHE A 347 2.33 4.96 -6.32
C PHE A 347 1.13 4.61 -5.45
N PHE A 348 1.19 4.94 -4.15
CA PHE A 348 0.16 4.69 -3.17
C PHE A 348 -0.51 5.99 -2.74
N GLN A 349 -1.83 5.91 -2.55
CA GLN A 349 -2.61 6.92 -1.85
C GLN A 349 -3.47 6.22 -0.81
N HIS A 350 -3.52 6.78 0.39
CA HIS A 350 -4.24 6.22 1.52
C HIS A 350 -5.05 7.29 2.23
N ILE A 351 -6.30 6.95 2.58
CA ILE A 351 -7.15 7.70 3.50
C ILE A 351 -7.42 6.81 4.73
N SER A 352 -7.40 7.39 5.92
CA SER A 352 -7.89 6.75 7.15
C SER A 352 -8.75 7.69 7.95
N TYR A 353 -9.85 7.17 8.51
CA TYR A 353 -10.74 7.88 9.42
C TYR A 353 -11.53 6.88 10.29
N ASN A 354 -12.26 7.39 11.28
CA ASN A 354 -13.23 6.61 12.06
C ASN A 354 -14.64 6.95 11.56
N ALA A 355 -15.47 5.93 11.35
CA ALA A 355 -16.80 6.00 10.75
C ALA A 355 -17.89 5.57 11.72
#